data_AF-A0A6P0XLJ6-F1
#
_entry.id   AF-A0A6P0XLJ6-F1
#
_cell.length_a   1.000
_cell.length_b   1.000
_cell.length_c   1.000
_cell.angle_alpha   90.00
_cell.angle_beta   90.00
_cell.angle_gamma   90.00
#
_symmetry.space_group_name_H-M   'P 1'
#
loop_
_entity.id
_entity.type
_entity.pdbx_description
1 polymer ?
#
loop_
_entity_poly.entity_id
_entity_poly.type
_entity_poly.pdbx_seq_one_letter_code
_entity_poly.pdbx_strand_id
1 'polypeptide(L)'
;MQKQSSGPRTIRPIGVASLHSIAFSREILYAIDKNRGFLLKIDPKTDNTIVINPFQTNEFIDVTGIALWKDTLWLTRENEVYFCSNAIGNSSEGR
;
A
#
# COMPACT_ATOMS: atom_id res chain seq x y z
N MET A 1 7.74 31.76 -3.09
CA MET A 1 7.39 30.37 -2.72
C MET A 1 8.68 29.58 -2.61
N GLN A 2 9.14 29.26 -1.39
CA GLN A 2 10.37 28.50 -1.19
C GLN A 2 10.12 27.04 -1.60
N LYS A 3 10.79 26.61 -2.65
CA LYS A 3 10.91 25.21 -3.04
C LYS A 3 11.87 24.57 -2.03
N GLN A 4 11.35 24.05 -0.93
CA GLN A 4 12.15 23.21 -0.04
C GLN A 4 12.54 21.97 -0.85
N SER A 5 13.80 21.88 -1.28
CA SER A 5 14.38 20.62 -1.71
C SER A 5 14.60 19.80 -0.46
N SER A 6 13.58 19.06 -0.03
CA SER A 6 13.79 18.04 1.00
C SER A 6 14.72 17.00 0.41
N GLY A 7 15.90 16.84 1.02
CA GLY A 7 16.75 15.69 0.76
C GLY A 7 15.98 14.37 0.97
N PRO A 8 16.59 13.24 0.63
CA PRO A 8 15.95 11.93 0.78
C PRO A 8 15.37 11.77 2.20
N ARG A 9 14.07 11.47 2.28
CA ARG A 9 13.33 11.24 3.53
C ARG A 9 13.03 9.77 3.67
N THR A 10 13.26 9.20 4.85
CA THR A 10 12.78 7.86 5.18
C THR A 10 11.31 7.91 5.57
N ILE A 11 10.50 7.01 4.99
CA ILE A 11 9.12 6.77 5.42
C ILE A 11 9.13 5.69 6.50
N ARG A 12 8.47 5.92 7.64
CA ARG A 12 8.46 4.99 8.79
C ARG A 12 7.04 4.57 9.19
N PRO A 13 6.46 3.55 8.52
CA PRO A 13 5.12 3.09 8.83
C PRO A 13 5.02 2.54 10.25
N ILE A 14 4.23 3.16 11.12
CA ILE A 14 4.08 2.75 12.52
C ILE A 14 3.33 1.41 12.58
N GLY A 15 3.85 0.48 13.38
CA GLY A 15 3.20 -0.81 13.63
C GLY A 15 3.42 -1.88 12.53
N VAL A 16 4.31 -1.62 11.57
CA VAL A 16 4.65 -2.55 10.49
C VAL A 16 5.89 -3.35 10.85
N ALA A 17 5.80 -4.68 10.77
CA ALA A 17 6.87 -5.60 11.14
C ALA A 17 7.76 -5.98 9.95
N SER A 18 7.18 -6.16 8.75
CA SER A 18 7.93 -6.56 7.55
C SER A 18 7.44 -5.82 6.30
N LEU A 19 7.87 -4.57 6.14
CA LEU A 19 7.51 -3.74 4.99
C LEU A 19 8.06 -4.35 3.69
N HIS A 20 7.17 -4.69 2.78
CA HIS A 20 7.48 -5.36 1.53
C HIS A 20 6.63 -4.83 0.38
N SER A 21 7.27 -4.67 -0.78
CA SER A 21 6.70 -4.09 -2.00
C SER A 21 6.08 -2.69 -1.82
N ILE A 22 5.99 -1.94 -2.93
CA ILE A 22 5.36 -0.62 -2.94
C ILE A 22 4.60 -0.39 -4.23
N ALA A 23 3.50 0.34 -4.14
CA ALA A 23 2.79 0.86 -5.30
C ALA A 23 2.20 2.23 -4.97
N PHE A 24 2.14 3.13 -5.96
CA PHE A 24 1.52 4.44 -5.79
C PHE A 24 0.16 4.48 -6.47
N SER A 25 -0.79 5.16 -5.81
CA SER A 25 -1.96 5.72 -6.48
C SER A 25 -2.07 7.19 -6.08
N ARG A 26 -1.87 8.09 -7.05
CA ARG A 26 -1.72 9.53 -6.82
C ARG A 26 -0.61 9.80 -5.79
N GLU A 27 -0.94 10.52 -4.72
CA GLU A 27 -0.01 10.92 -3.65
C GLU A 27 0.08 9.88 -2.52
N ILE A 28 -0.65 8.76 -2.63
CA ILE A 28 -0.73 7.74 -1.58
C ILE A 28 0.16 6.56 -1.94
N LEU A 29 0.98 6.17 -0.96
CA LEU A 29 1.82 4.98 -1.02
C LEU A 29 1.04 3.78 -0.46
N TYR A 30 1.07 2.67 -1.17
CA TYR A 30 0.59 1.38 -0.70
C TYR A 30 1.77 0.44 -0.52
N ALA A 31 1.72 -0.38 0.51
CA ALA A 31 2.74 -1.39 0.81
C ALA A 31 2.12 -2.60 1.50
N ILE A 32 2.88 -3.68 1.63
CA ILE A 32 2.45 -4.88 2.35
C ILE A 32 3.30 -5.06 3.62
N ASP A 33 2.68 -5.46 4.72
CA ASP A 33 3.37 -6.20 5.79
C ASP A 33 3.23 -7.69 5.50
N LYS A 34 4.24 -8.33 4.90
CA LYS A 34 4.07 -9.69 4.38
C LYS A 34 3.92 -10.75 5.47
N ASN A 35 4.43 -10.47 6.68
CA ASN A 35 4.35 -11.41 7.80
C ASN A 35 2.99 -11.36 8.48
N ARG A 36 2.32 -10.19 8.45
CA ARG A 36 0.99 -9.99 9.06
C ARG A 36 -0.14 -9.95 8.03
N GLY A 37 0.21 -9.93 6.75
CA GLY A 37 -0.73 -9.77 5.65
C GLY A 37 -1.45 -8.41 5.65
N PHE A 38 -0.82 -7.36 6.16
CA PHE A 38 -1.45 -6.03 6.15
C PHE A 38 -1.22 -5.35 4.80
N LEU A 39 -2.30 -4.96 4.14
CA LEU A 39 -2.27 -3.97 3.07
C LEU A 39 -2.32 -2.59 3.71
N LEU A 40 -1.25 -1.84 3.50
CA LEU A 40 -1.00 -0.57 4.15
C LEU A 40 -1.32 0.57 3.18
N LYS A 41 -2.05 1.57 3.68
CA LYS A 41 -2.19 2.88 3.06
C LYS A 41 -1.32 3.86 3.85
N ILE A 42 -0.31 4.43 3.21
CA ILE A 42 0.72 5.27 3.83
C ILE A 42 0.67 6.66 3.19
N ASP A 43 0.58 7.70 4.03
CA ASP A 43 0.85 9.07 3.61
C ASP A 43 2.37 9.31 3.69
N PRO A 44 3.08 9.46 2.55
CA PRO A 44 4.53 9.62 2.54
C PRO A 44 5.01 10.95 3.14
N LYS A 45 4.12 11.93 3.36
CA LYS A 45 4.45 13.24 3.95
C LYS A 45 4.45 13.19 5.48
N THR A 46 3.57 12.38 6.06
CA THR A 46 3.30 12.35 7.51
C THR A 46 3.67 11.04 8.19
N ASP A 47 4.05 10.01 7.42
CA ASP A 47 4.24 8.63 7.89
C ASP A 47 2.95 7.94 8.40
N ASN A 48 1.80 8.62 8.32
CA ASN A 48 0.53 8.07 8.76
C ASN A 48 0.20 6.80 7.98
N THR A 49 -0.13 5.73 8.70
CA THR A 49 -0.27 4.38 8.17
C THR A 49 -1.59 3.77 8.64
N ILE A 50 -2.36 3.25 7.69
CA ILE A 50 -3.67 2.62 7.94
C ILE A 50 -3.66 1.22 7.32
N VAL A 51 -4.09 0.21 8.09
CA VAL A 51 -4.39 -1.13 7.55
C VAL A 51 -5.75 -1.10 6.86
N ILE A 52 -5.80 -1.38 5.56
CA ILE A 52 -7.04 -1.27 4.77
C ILE A 52 -7.73 -2.61 4.46
N ASN A 53 -7.12 -3.73 4.85
CA ASN A 53 -7.67 -5.08 4.70
C ASN A 53 -7.79 -5.84 6.06
N PRO A 54 -8.30 -5.22 7.14
CA PRO A 54 -8.24 -5.82 8.49
C PRO A 54 -8.99 -7.15 8.62
N PHE A 55 -9.87 -7.49 7.68
CA PHE A 55 -10.65 -8.73 7.68
C PHE A 55 -10.17 -9.76 6.64
N GLN A 56 -9.15 -9.44 5.85
CA GLN A 56 -8.62 -10.31 4.79
C GLN A 56 -7.11 -10.51 4.89
N THR A 57 -6.52 -10.37 6.08
CA THR A 57 -5.07 -10.39 6.26
C THR A 57 -4.43 -11.70 5.80
N ASN A 58 -5.10 -12.83 6.03
CA ASN A 58 -4.57 -14.15 5.64
C ASN A 58 -4.30 -14.27 4.14
N GLU A 59 -5.07 -13.58 3.30
CA GLU A 59 -4.89 -13.61 1.84
C GLU A 59 -3.61 -12.91 1.38
N PHE A 60 -3.05 -12.04 2.23
CA PHE A 60 -1.91 -11.18 1.93
C PHE A 60 -0.61 -11.63 2.62
N ILE A 61 -0.65 -12.74 3.37
CA ILE A 61 0.57 -13.35 3.91
C ILE A 61 1.47 -13.81 2.75
N ASP A 62 2.78 -13.60 2.89
CA ASP A 62 3.81 -13.98 1.93
C ASP A 62 3.70 -13.33 0.54
N VAL A 63 2.88 -12.29 0.38
CA VAL A 63 2.86 -11.46 -0.83
C VAL A 63 4.21 -10.78 -1.02
N THR A 64 4.77 -10.92 -2.23
CA THR A 64 6.11 -10.43 -2.59
C THR A 64 6.10 -9.21 -3.51
N GLY A 65 4.97 -8.92 -4.13
CA GLY A 65 4.86 -7.85 -5.11
C GLY A 65 3.44 -7.32 -5.17
N ILE A 66 3.31 -6.02 -5.41
CA ILE A 66 2.02 -5.37 -5.66
C ILE A 66 2.13 -4.39 -6.82
N ALA A 67 1.06 -4.27 -7.60
CA ALA A 67 0.89 -3.24 -8.61
C ALA A 67 -0.55 -2.73 -8.61
N LEU A 68 -0.73 -1.46 -8.98
CA LEU A 68 -2.04 -0.83 -9.03
C LEU A 68 -2.34 -0.38 -10.45
N TRP A 69 -3.53 -0.73 -10.93
CA TRP A 69 -4.09 -0.16 -12.14
C TRP A 69 -5.56 0.15 -11.96
N LYS A 70 -5.91 1.43 -12.12
CA LYS A 70 -7.24 1.97 -11.78
C LYS A 70 -7.62 1.57 -10.34
N ASP A 71 -8.68 0.78 -10.21
CA ASP A 71 -9.24 0.26 -8.97
C ASP A 71 -8.76 -1.17 -8.63
N THR A 72 -7.95 -1.76 -9.51
CA THR A 72 -7.48 -3.15 -9.37
C THR A 72 -6.12 -3.19 -8.71
N LEU A 73 -6.04 -3.98 -7.64
CA LEU A 73 -4.79 -4.39 -7.00
C LEU A 73 -4.36 -5.73 -7.58
N TRP A 74 -3.13 -5.78 -8.10
CA TRP A 74 -2.45 -6.99 -8.54
C TRP A 74 -1.41 -7.36 -7.50
N LEU A 75 -1.25 -8.64 -7.21
CA LEU A 75 -0.26 -9.13 -6.26
C LEU A 75 0.40 -10.41 -6.73
N THR A 76 1.67 -10.58 -6.39
CA THR A 76 2.41 -11.84 -6.58
C THR A 76 2.56 -12.55 -5.25
N ARG A 77 2.22 -13.83 -5.23
CA ARG A 77 2.44 -14.73 -4.09
C ARG A 77 2.95 -16.05 -4.63
N GLU A 78 4.09 -16.50 -4.12
CA GLU A 78 4.83 -17.64 -4.67
C GLU A 78 5.09 -17.49 -6.18
N ASN A 79 4.47 -18.36 -7.00
CA ASN A 79 4.61 -18.40 -8.46
C ASN A 79 3.32 -17.95 -9.18
N GLU A 80 2.39 -17.33 -8.46
CA GLU A 80 1.07 -16.96 -8.97
C GLU A 80 0.83 -15.45 -8.90
N VAL A 81 -0.01 -14.98 -9.82
CA VAL A 81 -0.50 -13.59 -9.86
C VAL A 81 -1.98 -13.60 -9.54
N TYR A 82 -2.35 -12.83 -8.52
CA TYR A 82 -3.74 -12.63 -8.13
C TYR A 82 -4.13 -11.18 -8.38
N PHE A 83 -5.44 -10.94 -8.44
CA PHE A 83 -5.98 -9.59 -8.52
C PHE A 83 -7.25 -9.43 -7.70
N CYS A 84 -7.48 -8.21 -7.23
CA CYS A 84 -8.69 -7.79 -6.54
C CYS A 84 -9.20 -6.50 -7.19
N SER A 85 -10.37 -6.55 -7.80
CA SER A 85 -11.07 -5.35 -8.29
C SER A 85 -11.60 -4.52 -7.13
N ASN A 86 -11.69 -3.20 -7.30
CA ASN A 86 -12.14 -2.26 -6.27
C ASN A 86 -11.40 -2.38 -4.91
N ALA A 87 -10.15 -2.87 -4.91
CA ALA A 87 -9.38 -3.12 -3.68
C ALA A 87 -8.97 -1.83 -2.97
N ILE A 88 -8.92 -0.72 -3.71
CA ILE A 88 -8.59 0.59 -3.19
C ILE A 88 -9.77 1.51 -3.49
N GLY A 89 -10.46 1.94 -2.43
CA GLY A 89 -11.61 2.82 -2.57
C GLY A 89 -11.23 4.12 -3.28
N ASN A 90 -12.03 4.51 -4.28
CA ASN A 90 -12.04 5.87 -4.80
C ASN A 90 -12.61 6.77 -3.69
N SER A 91 -11.74 7.37 -2.88
CA SER A 91 -12.14 8.57 -2.15
C SER A 91 -12.39 9.65 -3.20
N SER A 92 -13.66 9.87 -3.55
CA SER A 92 -14.26 10.78 -4.55
C SER A 92 -14.46 10.23 -5.97
N GLU A 93 -15.63 9.64 -6.23
CA GLU A 93 -16.52 10.24 -7.23
C GLU A 93 -17.56 11.04 -6.45
N GLY A 94 -17.48 12.37 -6.53
CA GLY A 94 -18.54 13.24 -6.05
C GLY A 94 -19.80 12.92 -6.87
N ARG A 95 -20.85 12.50 -6.18
CA ARG A 95 -22.23 12.77 -6.57
C ARG A 95 -22.69 14.04 -5.88
#